data_AF-A0A2G5L765-F1
#
_entry.id   AF-A0A2G5L765-F1
#
_cell.length_a   1.000
_cell.length_b   1.000
_cell.length_c   1.000
_cell.angle_alpha   90.00
_cell.angle_beta   90.00
_cell.angle_gamma   90.00
#
_symmetry.space_group_name_H-M   'P 1'
#
loop_
_entity.id
_entity.type
_entity.pdbx_description
1 polymer ?
#
loop_
_entity_poly.entity_id
_entity_poly.type
_entity_poly.pdbx_seq_one_letter_code
_entity_poly.pdbx_strand_id
1 'polypeptide(L)'
;MYILAPSAVALGIIILVVFKLLLGSKKELKSKYDFVSKFEYNFLFATHASIALGIFFICNTYKQETVLLSFIWFFIRIFISLCIGVLYGYIAQLMLKYYYPGVQAKKLHKYRYTPRTNPNNGNEMKLLSEEEEDVYLDEGMQAEEDVFSVDYDVWIDTETGDTKIEKYEGRLSALKCDRCGFQTLKLEKEEVIKDASTEQEGELIKHYKCSYCKRIKRKNVKLSMGKTESDYILTEQSQFVNLSNSKKVILIKVAIHSNEGEIKNYEFQNLNEAQKFLREFSFKKSIE
;
A
#
# COMPACT_ATOMS: atom_id res chain seq x y z
N MET A 1 1.60 -16.14 -35.54
CA MET A 1 1.96 -15.80 -34.14
C MET A 1 3.43 -16.03 -33.80
N TYR A 2 4.23 -16.63 -34.68
CA TYR A 2 5.68 -16.88 -34.46
C TYR A 2 6.52 -15.66 -34.07
N ILE A 3 6.19 -14.46 -34.54
CA ILE A 3 6.89 -13.23 -34.16
C ILE A 3 6.31 -12.64 -32.85
N LEU A 4 5.00 -12.77 -32.64
CA LEU A 4 4.31 -12.18 -31.48
C LEU A 4 4.74 -12.81 -30.15
N ALA A 5 4.98 -14.12 -30.13
CA ALA A 5 5.45 -14.84 -28.96
C ALA A 5 6.81 -14.31 -28.42
N PRO A 6 7.91 -14.30 -29.21
CA PRO A 6 9.18 -13.76 -28.75
C PRO A 6 9.11 -12.25 -28.50
N SER A 7 8.30 -11.49 -29.25
CA SER A 7 8.11 -10.05 -28.99
C SER A 7 7.49 -9.78 -27.62
N ALA A 8 6.47 -10.55 -27.20
CA ALA A 8 5.84 -10.37 -25.90
C ALA A 8 6.77 -10.71 -24.72
N VAL A 9 7.57 -11.78 -24.86
CA VAL A 9 8.58 -12.14 -23.86
C VAL A 9 9.69 -11.09 -23.81
N ALA A 10 10.16 -10.63 -24.97
CA ALA A 10 11.16 -9.56 -25.07
C ALA A 10 10.67 -8.25 -24.42
N LEU A 11 9.39 -7.90 -24.61
CA LEU A 11 8.77 -6.75 -23.95
C LEU A 11 8.83 -6.88 -22.42
N GLY A 12 8.51 -8.06 -21.87
CA GLY A 12 8.63 -8.30 -20.43
C GLY A 12 10.06 -8.11 -19.92
N ILE A 13 11.06 -8.61 -20.64
CA ILE A 13 12.47 -8.41 -20.31
C ILE A 13 12.85 -6.93 -20.38
N ILE A 14 12.40 -6.21 -21.42
CA ILE A 14 12.65 -4.78 -21.58
C ILE A 14 12.06 -3.99 -20.39
N ILE A 15 10.83 -4.29 -19.97
CA ILE A 15 10.19 -3.65 -18.81
C ILE A 15 11.04 -3.83 -17.55
N LEU A 16 11.53 -5.06 -17.29
CA LEU A 16 12.43 -5.32 -16.16
C LEU A 16 13.77 -4.57 -16.27
N VAL A 17 14.39 -4.57 -17.45
CA VAL A 17 15.66 -3.89 -17.68
C VAL A 17 15.50 -2.39 -17.49
N VAL A 18 14.44 -1.79 -18.05
CA VAL A 18 14.11 -0.37 -17.87
C VAL A 18 13.93 -0.04 -16.39
N PHE A 19 13.19 -0.86 -15.63
CA PHE A 19 13.06 -0.67 -14.18
C PHE A 19 14.42 -0.65 -13.48
N LYS A 20 15.30 -1.61 -13.79
CA LYS A 20 16.65 -1.70 -13.21
C LYS A 20 17.53 -0.50 -13.58
N LEU A 21 17.46 -0.04 -14.82
CA LEU A 21 18.18 1.15 -15.30
C LEU A 21 17.69 2.42 -14.59
N LEU A 22 16.37 2.61 -14.49
CA LEU A 22 15.77 3.75 -13.79
C LEU A 22 16.14 3.76 -12.30
N LEU A 23 16.14 2.59 -11.66
CA LEU A 23 16.56 2.44 -10.26
C LEU A 23 18.06 2.71 -10.09
N GLY A 24 18.90 2.18 -10.99
CA GLY A 24 20.35 2.40 -10.98
C GLY A 24 20.75 3.86 -11.22
N SER A 25 19.94 4.61 -11.97
CA SER A 25 20.14 6.04 -12.21
C SER A 25 19.93 6.92 -10.98
N LYS A 26 19.18 6.45 -9.97
CA LYS A 26 18.98 7.22 -8.72
C LYS A 26 20.25 7.17 -7.88
N LYS A 27 20.81 8.35 -7.56
CA LYS A 27 22.03 8.47 -6.74
C LYS A 27 21.72 8.32 -5.26
N GLU A 28 20.77 9.09 -4.75
CA GLU A 28 20.40 9.09 -3.34
C GLU A 28 19.61 7.86 -2.94
N LEU A 29 19.87 7.36 -1.73
CA LEU A 29 19.17 6.20 -1.17
C LEU A 29 17.68 6.49 -0.92
N LYS A 30 17.32 7.70 -0.48
CA LYS A 30 15.93 8.13 -0.37
C LYS A 30 15.19 8.07 -1.71
N SER A 31 15.82 8.55 -2.78
CA SER A 31 15.24 8.49 -4.12
C SER A 31 15.04 7.05 -4.61
N LYS A 32 15.95 6.12 -4.25
CA LYS A 32 15.78 4.68 -4.50
C LYS A 32 14.61 4.10 -3.70
N TYR A 33 14.49 4.47 -2.42
CA TYR A 33 13.38 4.07 -1.56
C TYR A 33 12.04 4.47 -2.18
N ASP A 34 11.87 5.75 -2.52
CA ASP A 34 10.60 6.28 -3.04
C ASP A 34 10.23 5.64 -4.38
N PHE A 35 11.22 5.48 -5.25
CA PHE A 35 11.01 4.84 -6.55
C PHE A 35 10.56 3.38 -6.39
N VAL A 36 11.22 2.63 -5.50
CA VAL A 36 10.89 1.23 -5.25
C VAL A 36 9.53 1.08 -4.57
N SER A 37 9.24 1.89 -3.55
CA SER A 37 7.96 1.84 -2.83
C SER A 37 6.79 2.05 -3.79
N LYS A 38 6.89 3.04 -4.68
CA LYS A 38 5.81 3.46 -5.57
C LYS A 38 5.65 2.61 -6.83
N PHE A 39 6.76 2.20 -7.46
CA PHE A 39 6.71 1.68 -8.83
C PHE A 39 7.03 0.19 -8.97
N GLU A 40 7.78 -0.41 -8.04
CA GLU A 40 8.31 -1.77 -8.22
C GLU A 40 7.22 -2.82 -8.48
N TYR A 41 6.12 -2.77 -7.71
CA TYR A 41 4.97 -3.65 -7.91
C TYR A 41 4.40 -3.56 -9.34
N ASN A 42 4.18 -2.34 -9.84
CA ASN A 42 3.58 -2.12 -11.15
C ASN A 42 4.49 -2.62 -12.29
N PHE A 43 5.81 -2.40 -12.19
CA PHE A 43 6.76 -2.92 -13.17
C PHE A 43 6.80 -4.45 -13.19
N LEU A 44 6.78 -5.09 -12.02
CA LEU A 44 6.77 -6.55 -11.92
C LEU A 44 5.45 -7.15 -12.41
N PHE A 45 4.33 -6.53 -12.08
CA PHE A 45 3.03 -6.94 -12.60
C PHE A 45 2.98 -6.84 -14.13
N ALA A 46 3.41 -5.71 -14.71
CA ALA A 46 3.46 -5.53 -16.16
C ALA A 46 4.40 -6.53 -16.86
N THR A 47 5.51 -6.89 -16.20
CA THR A 47 6.41 -7.95 -16.67
C THR A 47 5.69 -9.30 -16.75
N HIS A 48 5.04 -9.73 -15.67
CA HIS A 48 4.32 -11.00 -15.64
C HIS A 48 3.12 -11.01 -16.61
N ALA A 49 2.43 -9.89 -16.78
CA ALA A 49 1.38 -9.75 -17.78
C ALA A 49 1.92 -9.95 -19.21
N SER A 50 3.09 -9.39 -19.51
CA SER A 50 3.76 -9.56 -20.81
C SER A 50 4.19 -11.01 -21.05
N ILE A 51 4.69 -11.70 -20.01
CA ILE A 51 5.04 -13.12 -20.08
C ILE A 51 3.78 -13.98 -20.28
N ALA A 52 2.69 -13.71 -19.57
CA ALA A 52 1.41 -14.41 -19.74
C ALA A 52 0.89 -14.31 -21.18
N LEU A 53 1.01 -13.11 -21.77
CA LEU A 53 0.68 -12.87 -23.18
C LEU A 53 1.61 -13.65 -24.13
N GLY A 54 2.90 -13.73 -23.80
CA GLY A 54 3.86 -14.58 -24.50
C GLY A 54 3.46 -16.06 -24.49
N ILE A 55 3.08 -16.61 -23.33
CA ILE A 55 2.59 -17.99 -23.18
C ILE A 55 1.37 -18.22 -24.07
N PHE A 56 0.41 -17.30 -24.06
CA PHE A 56 -0.77 -17.36 -24.93
C PHE A 56 -0.39 -17.45 -26.41
N PHE A 57 0.54 -16.62 -26.89
CA PHE A 57 1.00 -16.66 -28.28
C PHE A 57 1.78 -17.94 -28.62
N ILE A 58 2.60 -18.45 -27.69
CA ILE A 58 3.35 -19.71 -27.88
C ILE A 58 2.37 -20.88 -28.06
N CYS A 59 1.38 -21.02 -27.18
CA CYS A 59 0.37 -22.07 -27.28
C CYS A 59 -0.41 -21.99 -28.60
N ASN A 60 -0.68 -20.79 -29.10
CA ASN A 60 -1.35 -20.59 -30.39
C ASN A 60 -0.43 -20.63 -31.62
N THR A 61 0.85 -20.95 -31.42
CA THR A 61 1.81 -21.15 -32.50
C THR A 61 2.18 -22.63 -32.66
N TYR A 62 1.98 -23.44 -31.62
CA TYR A 62 2.31 -24.85 -31.62
C TYR A 62 1.37 -25.70 -32.50
N LYS A 63 1.92 -26.69 -33.22
CA LYS A 63 1.23 -27.69 -34.05
C LYS A 63 0.14 -27.11 -34.96
N GLN A 64 0.55 -26.22 -35.86
CA GLN A 64 -0.35 -25.53 -36.80
C GLN A 64 -1.14 -26.50 -37.69
N GLU A 65 -0.57 -27.64 -38.05
CA GLU A 65 -1.20 -28.69 -38.88
C GLU A 65 -2.50 -29.24 -38.28
N THR A 66 -2.59 -29.35 -36.95
CA THR A 66 -3.79 -29.86 -36.25
C THR A 66 -4.97 -28.89 -36.36
N VAL A 67 -4.69 -27.59 -36.49
CA VAL A 67 -5.72 -26.55 -36.60
C VAL A 67 -6.28 -26.44 -38.02
N LEU A 68 -5.49 -26.82 -39.03
CA LEU A 68 -5.95 -26.87 -40.42
C LEU A 68 -6.92 -28.03 -40.68
N LEU A 69 -6.95 -29.04 -39.81
CA LEU A 69 -7.81 -30.22 -39.94
C LEU A 69 -9.29 -29.91 -39.69
N SER A 70 -9.60 -28.99 -38.76
CA SER A 70 -10.97 -28.55 -38.48
C SER A 70 -10.99 -27.20 -37.76
N PHE A 71 -11.94 -26.36 -38.14
CA PHE A 71 -12.16 -25.04 -37.54
C PHE A 71 -12.50 -25.10 -36.04
N ILE A 72 -13.00 -26.23 -35.53
CA ILE A 72 -13.29 -26.44 -34.11
C ILE A 72 -12.01 -26.44 -33.27
N TRP A 73 -10.91 -27.02 -33.79
CA TRP A 73 -9.63 -27.07 -33.08
C TRP A 73 -9.00 -25.69 -32.88
N PHE A 74 -9.32 -24.72 -33.74
CA PHE A 74 -8.90 -23.33 -33.57
C PHE A 74 -9.47 -22.73 -32.27
N PHE A 75 -10.78 -22.87 -32.05
CA PHE A 75 -11.44 -22.33 -30.85
C PHE A 75 -11.01 -23.03 -29.58
N ILE A 76 -10.90 -24.37 -29.62
CA ILE A 76 -10.42 -25.15 -28.47
C ILE A 76 -9.01 -24.69 -28.07
N ARG A 77 -8.13 -24.46 -29.03
CA ARG A 77 -6.76 -24.00 -28.77
C ARG A 77 -6.73 -22.62 -28.13
N ILE A 78 -7.50 -21.66 -28.65
CA ILE A 78 -7.60 -20.32 -28.06
C ILE A 78 -8.12 -20.43 -26.62
N PHE A 79 -9.18 -21.20 -26.39
CA PHE A 79 -9.74 -21.38 -25.06
C PHE A 79 -8.71 -21.95 -24.07
N ILE A 80 -8.06 -23.06 -24.40
CA ILE A 80 -7.05 -23.69 -23.54
C ILE A 80 -5.88 -22.73 -23.28
N SER A 81 -5.41 -22.03 -24.30
CA SER A 81 -4.31 -21.07 -24.15
C SER A 81 -4.67 -19.87 -23.25
N LEU A 82 -5.92 -19.40 -23.30
CA LEU A 82 -6.42 -18.38 -22.39
C LEU A 82 -6.46 -18.92 -20.96
N CYS A 83 -6.96 -20.15 -20.76
CA CYS A 83 -6.96 -20.77 -19.43
C CYS A 83 -5.55 -20.87 -18.84
N ILE A 84 -4.56 -21.29 -19.63
CA ILE A 84 -3.16 -21.39 -19.20
C ILE A 84 -2.59 -20.00 -18.88
N GLY A 85 -2.79 -19.01 -19.76
CA GLY A 85 -2.30 -17.65 -19.56
C GLY A 85 -2.91 -16.98 -18.31
N VAL A 86 -4.22 -17.14 -18.12
CA VAL A 86 -4.93 -16.63 -16.93
C VAL A 86 -4.46 -17.34 -15.67
N LEU A 87 -4.30 -18.66 -15.70
CA LEU A 87 -3.78 -19.42 -14.55
C LEU A 87 -2.38 -18.95 -14.14
N TYR A 88 -1.48 -18.78 -15.11
CA TYR A 88 -0.15 -18.22 -14.85
C TYR A 88 -0.23 -16.80 -14.27
N GLY A 89 -1.03 -15.93 -14.88
CA GLY A 89 -1.21 -14.54 -14.42
C GLY A 89 -1.76 -14.48 -12.99
N TYR A 90 -2.72 -15.35 -12.65
CA TYR A 90 -3.27 -15.47 -11.32
C TYR A 90 -2.23 -15.93 -10.29
N ILE A 91 -1.44 -16.97 -10.61
CA ILE A 91 -0.34 -17.43 -9.75
C ILE A 91 0.69 -16.32 -9.54
N ALA A 92 1.07 -15.60 -10.60
CA ALA A 92 1.99 -14.46 -10.51
C ALA A 92 1.42 -13.33 -9.64
N GLN A 93 0.13 -13.01 -9.78
CA GLN A 93 -0.55 -12.02 -8.95
C GLN A 93 -0.57 -12.43 -7.47
N LEU A 94 -0.83 -13.70 -7.17
CA LEU A 94 -0.77 -14.22 -5.80
C LEU A 94 0.65 -14.12 -5.22
N MET A 95 1.67 -14.48 -6.01
CA MET A 95 3.07 -14.33 -5.61
C MET A 95 3.42 -12.87 -5.30
N LEU A 96 3.03 -11.94 -6.17
CA LEU A 96 3.24 -10.50 -5.95
C LEU A 96 2.46 -9.94 -4.78
N LYS A 97 1.26 -10.46 -4.48
CA LYS A 97 0.42 -9.98 -3.39
C LYS A 97 0.85 -10.50 -2.02
N TYR A 98 1.25 -11.76 -1.92
CA TYR A 98 1.46 -12.42 -0.62
C TYR A 98 2.93 -12.69 -0.28
N TYR A 99 3.78 -12.95 -1.27
CA TYR A 99 5.19 -13.28 -1.02
C TYR A 99 6.11 -12.06 -1.21
N TYR A 100 5.86 -11.28 -2.25
CA TYR A 100 6.72 -10.16 -2.64
C TYR A 100 6.84 -9.02 -1.62
N PRO A 101 5.80 -8.65 -0.83
CA PRO A 101 5.92 -7.55 0.12
C PRO A 101 7.06 -7.71 1.12
N GLY A 102 7.36 -8.94 1.56
CA GLY A 102 8.48 -9.21 2.46
C GLY A 102 9.85 -8.97 1.81
N VAL A 103 9.99 -9.26 0.52
CA VAL A 103 11.22 -9.00 -0.24
C VAL A 103 11.40 -7.50 -0.46
N GLN A 104 10.32 -6.79 -0.82
CA GLN A 104 10.32 -5.34 -0.98
C GLN A 104 10.66 -4.64 0.35
N ALA A 105 10.04 -5.06 1.45
CA ALA A 105 10.29 -4.50 2.78
C ALA A 105 11.76 -4.59 3.20
N LYS A 106 12.43 -5.73 2.98
CA LYS A 106 13.87 -5.87 3.25
C LYS A 106 14.73 -4.90 2.43
N LYS A 107 14.36 -4.67 1.17
CA LYS A 107 15.06 -3.74 0.28
C LYS A 107 14.84 -2.29 0.71
N LEU A 108 13.60 -1.92 1.04
CA LEU A 108 13.25 -0.60 1.55
C LEU A 108 13.94 -0.31 2.89
N HIS A 109 13.95 -1.28 3.81
CA HIS A 109 14.69 -1.20 5.07
C HIS A 109 16.17 -0.92 4.83
N LYS A 110 16.79 -1.63 3.88
CA LYS A 110 18.19 -1.37 3.51
C LYS A 110 18.38 0.07 3.01
N TYR A 111 17.51 0.57 2.12
CA TYR A 111 17.65 1.94 1.62
C TYR A 111 17.43 3.00 2.70
N ARG A 112 16.47 2.80 3.60
CA ARG A 112 16.17 3.73 4.69
C ARG A 112 17.35 3.86 5.66
N TYR A 113 17.78 2.74 6.25
CA TYR A 113 18.74 2.70 7.35
C TYR A 113 20.21 2.55 6.95
N THR A 114 20.55 2.60 5.64
CA THR A 114 21.96 2.69 5.26
C THR A 114 22.47 4.10 5.60
N PRO A 115 23.59 4.24 6.33
CA PRO A 115 24.16 5.51 6.70
C PRO A 115 24.33 6.47 5.54
N ARG A 116 24.08 7.75 5.79
CA ARG A 116 24.21 8.80 4.77
C ARG A 116 25.59 9.42 4.84
N THR A 117 26.01 9.96 3.71
CA THR A 117 27.27 10.68 3.61
C THR A 117 26.95 12.15 3.47
N ASN A 118 27.54 12.99 4.32
CA ASN A 118 27.38 14.43 4.23
C ASN A 118 27.99 14.91 2.89
N PRO A 119 27.21 15.61 2.03
CA PRO A 119 27.70 16.09 0.74
C PRO A 119 28.82 17.13 0.82
N ASN A 120 28.96 17.83 1.95
CA ASN A 120 29.91 18.93 2.11
C ASN A 120 31.33 18.45 2.43
N ASN A 121 31.46 17.45 3.31
CA ASN A 121 32.75 16.98 3.82
C ASN A 121 33.00 15.47 3.61
N GLY A 122 31.99 14.70 3.21
CA GLY A 122 32.13 13.26 3.00
C GLY A 122 32.02 12.40 4.27
N ASN A 123 31.68 12.99 5.41
CA ASN A 123 31.56 12.27 6.68
C ASN A 123 30.33 11.36 6.69
N GLU A 124 30.41 10.27 7.46
CA GLU A 124 29.26 9.41 7.73
C GLU A 124 28.33 10.09 8.74
N MET A 125 27.04 10.17 8.40
CA MET A 125 26.02 10.77 9.25
C MET A 125 25.40 9.73 10.17
N LYS A 126 25.18 10.09 11.43
CA LYS A 126 24.46 9.31 12.43
C LYS A 126 22.95 9.50 12.24
N LEU A 127 22.18 8.42 12.26
CA LEU A 127 20.71 8.48 12.40
C LEU A 127 20.36 8.75 13.86
N LEU A 128 19.55 9.78 14.11
CA LEU A 128 19.04 10.09 15.45
C LEU A 128 17.94 9.12 15.87
N SER A 129 17.74 8.95 17.19
CA SER A 129 16.52 8.32 17.70
C SER A 129 15.33 9.28 17.64
N GLU A 130 14.12 8.74 17.76
CA GLU A 130 12.86 9.50 17.73
C GLU A 130 12.86 10.63 18.79
N GLU A 131 13.43 10.40 19.97
CA GLU A 131 13.52 11.44 21.00
C GLU A 131 14.65 12.46 20.73
N GLU A 132 15.71 12.05 20.05
CA GLU A 132 16.82 12.94 19.68
C GLU A 132 16.43 13.85 18.50
N GLU A 133 15.55 13.39 17.62
CA GLU A 133 15.22 14.08 16.38
C GLU A 133 14.17 15.18 16.54
N ASP A 134 13.29 15.09 17.54
CA ASP A 134 12.26 16.09 17.85
C ASP A 134 12.81 17.53 17.88
N VAL A 135 14.03 17.71 18.38
CA VAL A 135 14.72 19.02 18.48
C VAL A 135 14.99 19.65 17.11
N TYR A 136 15.08 18.83 16.06
CA TYR A 136 15.34 19.23 14.68
C TYR A 136 14.08 19.29 13.81
N LEU A 137 12.95 18.82 14.31
CA LEU A 137 11.67 18.82 13.61
C LEU A 137 10.82 20.03 14.01
N ASP A 138 10.20 20.67 13.03
CA ASP A 138 9.22 21.72 13.31
C ASP A 138 7.96 21.12 13.98
N GLU A 139 7.23 21.91 14.77
CA GLU A 139 5.99 21.47 15.45
C GLU A 139 4.97 20.80 14.50
N GLY A 140 4.91 21.27 13.25
CA GLY A 140 4.01 20.69 12.25
C GLY A 140 4.48 19.32 11.72
N MET A 141 5.79 19.06 11.70
CA MET A 141 6.36 17.75 11.37
C MET A 141 6.12 16.77 12.52
N GLN A 142 6.38 17.20 13.76
CA GLN A 142 6.04 16.42 14.96
C GLN A 142 4.55 16.07 14.98
N ALA A 143 3.68 17.04 14.66
CA ALA A 143 2.25 16.79 14.58
C ALA A 143 1.85 15.80 13.46
N GLU A 144 2.65 15.62 12.40
CA GLU A 144 2.46 14.57 11.38
C GLU A 144 2.90 13.18 11.89
N GLU A 145 3.88 13.11 12.79
CA GLU A 145 4.37 11.89 13.44
C GLU A 145 3.44 11.42 14.55
N ASP A 146 2.93 12.35 15.37
CA ASP A 146 1.93 12.08 16.42
C ASP A 146 0.67 11.42 15.85
N VAL A 147 0.35 11.74 14.60
CA VAL A 147 -0.77 11.15 13.88
C VAL A 147 -0.40 9.92 13.06
N PHE A 148 0.87 9.50 13.08
CA PHE A 148 1.46 8.41 12.31
C PHE A 148 1.24 8.55 10.79
N SER A 149 1.12 9.78 10.29
CA SER A 149 0.87 10.06 8.87
C SER A 149 2.14 10.10 8.05
N VAL A 150 3.20 10.56 8.67
CA VAL A 150 4.53 10.75 8.13
C VAL A 150 5.48 10.30 9.22
N ASP A 151 6.64 9.85 8.80
CA ASP A 151 7.72 9.33 9.65
C ASP A 151 9.00 10.00 9.14
N TYR A 152 9.60 10.88 9.94
CA TYR A 152 10.82 11.60 9.58
C TYR A 152 12.03 10.84 10.12
N ASP A 153 13.09 10.77 9.31
CA ASP A 153 14.41 10.37 9.81
C ASP A 153 15.31 11.60 9.79
N VAL A 154 15.92 11.94 10.93
CA VAL A 154 16.96 12.97 10.98
C VAL A 154 18.36 12.35 11.02
N TRP A 155 19.14 12.63 9.98
CA TRP A 155 20.56 12.31 9.91
C TRP A 155 21.39 13.52 10.31
N ILE A 156 22.35 13.35 11.21
CA ILE A 156 23.26 14.41 11.63
C ILE A 156 24.72 14.02 11.41
N ASP A 157 25.51 14.95 10.90
CA ASP A 157 26.97 14.87 10.95
C ASP A 157 27.45 15.37 12.32
N THR A 158 28.06 14.49 13.10
CA THR A 158 28.51 14.80 14.46
C THR A 158 29.67 15.79 14.52
N GLU A 159 30.41 15.98 13.43
CA GLU A 159 31.56 16.90 13.41
C GLU A 159 31.15 18.34 13.07
N THR A 160 30.19 18.50 12.14
CA THR A 160 29.77 19.82 11.63
C THR A 160 28.43 20.29 12.18
N GLY A 161 27.58 19.37 12.63
CA GLY A 161 26.19 19.65 12.98
C GLY A 161 25.26 19.73 11.77
N ASP A 162 25.73 19.45 10.55
CA ASP A 162 24.90 19.43 9.35
C ASP A 162 23.81 18.35 9.47
N THR A 163 22.56 18.73 9.23
CA THR A 163 21.41 17.81 9.29
C THR A 163 20.79 17.54 7.94
N LYS A 164 20.28 16.33 7.76
CA LYS A 164 19.49 15.90 6.61
C LYS A 164 18.23 15.22 7.10
N ILE A 165 17.08 15.86 6.85
CA ILE A 165 15.75 15.36 7.22
C ILE A 165 15.16 14.61 6.02
N GLU A 166 14.75 13.37 6.21
CA GLU A 166 14.13 12.54 5.16
C GLU A 166 12.70 12.15 5.54
N LYS A 167 11.75 12.38 4.63
CA LYS A 167 10.31 12.15 4.86
C LYS A 167 9.84 10.79 4.33
N TYR A 168 9.28 9.93 5.17
CA TYR A 168 8.70 8.63 4.80
C TYR A 168 7.17 8.59 4.99
N GLU A 169 6.48 7.71 4.27
CA GLU A 169 5.05 7.50 4.47
C GLU A 169 4.82 6.78 5.81
N GLY A 170 3.93 7.34 6.64
CA GLY A 170 3.57 6.77 7.93
C GLY A 170 2.64 5.56 7.82
N ARG A 171 2.23 5.03 8.97
CA ARG A 171 1.38 3.84 9.08
C ARG A 171 -0.11 4.15 8.90
N LEU A 172 -0.51 5.38 9.20
CA LEU A 172 -1.89 5.83 9.07
C LEU A 172 -2.00 6.80 7.90
N SER A 173 -3.13 6.73 7.18
CA SER A 173 -3.42 7.71 6.14
C SER A 173 -4.14 8.90 6.74
N ALA A 174 -3.51 10.07 6.70
CA ALA A 174 -4.13 11.34 7.01
C ALA A 174 -4.01 12.27 5.80
N LEU A 175 -5.04 13.09 5.59
CA LEU A 175 -5.08 13.96 4.43
C LEU A 175 -4.24 15.21 4.68
N LYS A 176 -3.70 15.77 3.59
CA LYS A 176 -3.06 17.09 3.65
C LYS A 176 -4.09 18.15 4.01
N CYS A 177 -3.84 18.88 5.10
CA CYS A 177 -4.62 20.03 5.49
C CYS A 177 -4.39 21.17 4.50
N ASP A 178 -5.47 21.75 4.01
CA ASP A 178 -5.50 22.86 3.07
C ASP A 178 -5.26 24.23 3.74
N ARG A 179 -5.06 24.27 5.07
CA ARG A 179 -4.66 25.49 5.80
C ARG A 179 -3.19 25.48 6.15
N CYS A 180 -2.71 24.46 6.87
CA CYS A 180 -1.32 24.41 7.34
C CYS A 180 -0.39 23.61 6.41
N GLY A 181 -0.92 22.82 5.48
CA GLY A 181 -0.09 22.04 4.55
C GLY A 181 0.45 20.70 5.10
N PHE A 182 0.27 20.42 6.39
CA PHE A 182 0.67 19.15 6.99
C PHE A 182 -0.38 18.04 6.79
N GLN A 183 0.04 16.78 6.73
CA GLN A 183 -0.79 15.57 6.62
C GLN A 183 -1.44 15.19 7.95
N THR A 184 -2.12 16.14 8.57
CA THR A 184 -2.67 16.00 9.93
C THR A 184 -4.19 15.93 9.96
N LEU A 185 -4.84 15.89 8.79
CA LEU A 185 -6.30 15.91 8.67
C LEU A 185 -6.87 14.48 8.80
N LYS A 186 -7.40 14.15 9.98
CA LYS A 186 -8.03 12.85 10.30
C LYS A 186 -9.54 12.90 10.20
N LEU A 187 -10.16 11.76 9.90
CA LEU A 187 -11.60 11.59 9.99
C LEU A 187 -12.00 11.58 11.47
N GLU A 188 -12.85 12.53 11.88
CA GLU A 188 -13.35 12.65 13.26
C GLU A 188 -14.71 11.97 13.41
N LYS A 189 -15.62 12.19 12.45
CA LYS A 189 -16.93 11.54 12.43
C LYS A 189 -17.52 11.47 11.04
N GLU A 190 -18.44 10.53 10.85
CA GLU A 190 -19.31 10.44 9.69
C GLU A 190 -20.75 10.67 10.12
N GLU A 191 -21.50 11.42 9.32
CA GLU A 191 -22.88 11.81 9.60
C GLU A 191 -23.71 11.55 8.34
N VAL A 192 -24.71 10.68 8.43
CA VAL A 192 -25.63 10.41 7.33
C VAL A 192 -26.65 11.54 7.26
N ILE A 193 -26.67 12.30 6.16
CA ILE A 193 -27.67 13.35 5.93
C ILE A 193 -28.94 12.74 5.34
N LYS A 194 -28.75 11.78 4.42
CA LYS A 194 -29.81 11.14 3.67
C LYS A 194 -29.54 9.64 3.61
N ASP A 195 -30.45 8.85 4.15
CA ASP A 195 -30.37 7.40 4.04
C ASP A 195 -30.50 6.96 2.58
N ALA A 196 -29.75 5.92 2.23
CA ALA A 196 -29.85 5.31 0.91
C ALA A 196 -31.13 4.45 0.83
N SER A 197 -31.92 4.63 -0.23
CA SER A 197 -33.06 3.77 -0.55
C SER A 197 -32.75 2.92 -1.78
N THR A 198 -33.62 1.98 -2.10
CA THR A 198 -33.51 1.14 -3.31
C THR A 198 -33.59 1.94 -4.62
N GLU A 199 -34.20 3.12 -4.57
CA GLU A 199 -34.43 3.98 -5.74
C GLU A 199 -33.54 5.24 -5.75
N GLN A 200 -32.96 5.60 -4.59
CA GLN A 200 -32.20 6.84 -4.45
C GLN A 200 -30.90 6.62 -3.70
N GLU A 201 -29.83 7.21 -4.23
CA GLU A 201 -28.56 7.35 -3.52
C GLU A 201 -28.77 8.08 -2.18
N GLY A 202 -28.07 7.57 -1.16
CA GLY A 202 -27.94 8.27 0.11
C GLY A 202 -26.81 9.30 0.05
N GLU A 203 -26.65 10.07 1.12
CA GLU A 203 -25.59 11.05 1.26
C GLU A 203 -25.10 11.07 2.71
N LEU A 204 -23.77 11.02 2.88
CA LEU A 204 -23.12 11.23 4.17
C LEU A 204 -22.09 12.36 4.08
N ILE A 205 -21.89 13.05 5.20
CA ILE A 205 -20.80 14.00 5.41
C ILE A 205 -19.72 13.32 6.23
N LYS A 206 -18.50 13.35 5.71
CA LYS A 206 -17.29 13.04 6.48
C LYS A 206 -16.76 14.35 7.07
N HIS A 207 -16.69 14.41 8.40
CA HIS A 207 -16.08 15.51 9.14
C HIS A 207 -14.65 15.15 9.46
N TYR A 208 -13.72 15.93 8.92
CA TYR A 208 -12.31 15.81 9.17
C TYR A 208 -11.81 16.94 10.05
N LYS A 209 -10.83 16.65 10.89
CA LYS A 209 -10.19 17.63 11.76
C LYS A 209 -8.67 17.48 11.73
N CYS A 210 -8.01 18.62 11.57
CA CYS A 210 -6.55 18.70 11.55
C CYS A 210 -6.04 18.65 13.00
N SER A 211 -5.16 17.70 13.34
CA SER A 211 -4.59 17.61 14.69
C SER A 211 -3.75 18.84 15.04
N TYR A 212 -3.04 19.42 14.05
CA TYR A 212 -2.18 20.58 14.23
C TYR A 212 -2.98 21.89 14.33
N CYS A 213 -3.46 22.45 13.21
CA CYS A 213 -4.12 23.77 13.20
C CYS A 213 -5.62 23.75 13.58
N LYS A 214 -6.14 22.60 14.03
CA LYS A 214 -7.55 22.38 14.42
C LYS A 214 -8.59 22.75 13.35
N ARG A 215 -8.20 22.90 12.08
CA ARG A 215 -9.12 23.15 10.97
C ARG A 215 -10.07 21.97 10.78
N ILE A 216 -11.36 22.28 10.64
CA ILE A 216 -12.41 21.32 10.32
C ILE A 216 -12.70 21.39 8.82
N LYS A 217 -12.78 20.24 8.16
CA LYS A 217 -13.14 20.11 6.76
C LYS A 217 -14.27 19.10 6.61
N ARG A 218 -15.29 19.44 5.84
CA ARG A 218 -16.41 18.55 5.55
C ARG A 218 -16.34 18.12 4.10
N LYS A 219 -16.61 16.85 3.84
CA LYS A 219 -16.71 16.30 2.49
C LYS A 219 -17.97 15.47 2.37
N ASN A 220 -18.83 15.85 1.42
CA ASN A 220 -20.00 15.07 1.07
C ASN A 220 -19.56 13.85 0.26
N VAL A 221 -20.10 12.70 0.61
CA VAL A 221 -19.88 11.42 -0.06
C VAL A 221 -21.25 10.84 -0.36
N LYS A 222 -21.49 10.55 -1.63
CA LYS A 222 -22.69 9.83 -2.06
C LYS A 222 -22.59 8.38 -1.63
N LEU A 223 -23.66 7.87 -1.05
CA LEU A 223 -23.83 6.45 -0.74
C LEU A 223 -24.51 5.77 -1.92
N SER A 224 -24.05 4.56 -2.24
CA SER A 224 -24.75 3.72 -3.21
C SER A 224 -26.18 3.44 -2.75
N MET A 225 -27.09 3.25 -3.70
CA MET A 225 -28.46 2.82 -3.43
C MET A 225 -28.50 1.60 -2.50
N GLY A 226 -29.51 1.58 -1.63
CA GLY A 226 -29.77 0.48 -0.72
C GLY A 226 -30.02 -0.80 -1.51
N LYS A 227 -29.44 -1.90 -1.04
CA LYS A 227 -29.66 -3.23 -1.59
C LYS A 227 -30.77 -3.95 -0.84
N THR A 228 -31.59 -4.67 -1.56
CA THR A 228 -32.65 -5.55 -1.03
C THR A 228 -32.08 -6.94 -0.70
N GLU A 229 -32.80 -7.76 0.08
CA GLU A 229 -32.38 -9.14 0.38
C GLU A 229 -32.08 -9.95 -0.89
N SER A 230 -32.81 -9.72 -1.99
CA SER A 230 -32.57 -10.37 -3.29
C SER A 230 -31.24 -10.00 -3.96
N ASP A 231 -30.60 -8.91 -3.55
CA ASP A 231 -29.29 -8.48 -4.07
C ASP A 231 -28.12 -9.18 -3.36
N TYR A 232 -28.39 -9.88 -2.25
CA TYR A 232 -27.39 -10.63 -1.48
C TYR A 232 -27.53 -12.13 -1.78
N ILE A 233 -26.61 -12.67 -2.59
CA ILE A 233 -26.49 -14.12 -2.77
C ILE A 233 -25.77 -14.69 -1.54
N LEU A 234 -26.55 -15.09 -0.53
CA LEU A 234 -26.05 -15.86 0.61
C LEU A 234 -25.90 -17.32 0.16
N THR A 235 -24.68 -17.74 -0.16
CA THR A 235 -24.40 -19.15 -0.41
C THR A 235 -24.65 -19.92 0.88
N GLU A 236 -25.48 -20.97 0.86
CA GLU A 236 -25.85 -21.82 2.01
C GLU A 236 -24.65 -22.51 2.73
N GLN A 237 -23.42 -22.26 2.27
CA GLN A 237 -22.17 -22.77 2.84
C GLN A 237 -21.32 -21.68 3.51
N SER A 238 -21.90 -20.58 4.00
CA SER A 238 -21.17 -19.65 4.87
C SER A 238 -20.97 -20.26 6.25
N GLN A 239 -19.98 -21.15 6.40
CA GLN A 239 -19.54 -21.63 7.70
C GLN A 239 -18.80 -20.52 8.43
N PHE A 240 -19.18 -20.27 9.69
CA PHE A 240 -18.38 -19.43 10.59
C PHE A 240 -16.98 -20.05 10.73
N VAL A 241 -15.95 -19.31 10.33
CA VAL A 241 -14.56 -19.75 10.48
C VAL A 241 -14.23 -19.78 11.97
N ASN A 242 -13.94 -20.95 12.51
CA ASN A 242 -13.49 -21.10 13.89
C ASN A 242 -12.05 -20.57 13.98
N LEU A 243 -11.86 -19.39 14.62
CA LEU A 243 -10.60 -18.63 14.61
C LEU A 243 -9.48 -19.26 15.44
N SER A 244 -9.74 -20.31 16.21
CA SER A 244 -8.77 -20.84 17.16
C SER A 244 -7.52 -21.46 16.53
N ASN A 245 -7.53 -21.79 15.22
CA ASN A 245 -6.42 -22.47 14.55
C ASN A 245 -6.06 -21.92 13.15
N SER A 246 -6.59 -20.77 12.72
CA SER A 246 -6.33 -20.27 11.35
C SER A 246 -5.61 -18.90 11.29
N LYS A 247 -4.56 -18.85 10.47
CA LYS A 247 -3.73 -17.67 10.15
C LYS A 247 -4.47 -16.59 9.32
N LYS A 248 -5.77 -16.43 9.49
CA LYS A 248 -6.59 -15.42 8.78
C LYS A 248 -7.23 -14.47 9.79
N VAL A 249 -6.39 -13.71 10.48
CA VAL A 249 -6.84 -12.46 11.09
C VAL A 249 -6.93 -11.44 9.96
N ILE A 250 -8.14 -10.98 9.66
CA ILE A 250 -8.40 -9.98 8.61
C ILE A 250 -8.36 -8.57 9.19
N LEU A 251 -8.81 -8.42 10.45
CA LEU A 251 -8.86 -7.16 11.17
C LEU A 251 -8.94 -7.44 12.67
N ILE A 252 -8.22 -6.69 13.49
CA ILE A 252 -8.34 -6.68 14.95
C ILE A 252 -8.82 -5.30 15.35
N LYS A 253 -9.97 -5.24 16.04
CA LYS A 253 -10.45 -4.00 16.65
C LYS A 253 -10.16 -4.02 18.15
N VAL A 254 -9.44 -3.01 18.63
CA VAL A 254 -9.11 -2.81 20.04
C VAL A 254 -9.89 -1.60 20.54
N ALA A 255 -10.78 -1.82 21.50
CA ALA A 255 -11.47 -0.75 22.23
C ALA A 255 -10.77 -0.54 23.57
N ILE A 256 -10.25 0.65 23.82
CA ILE A 256 -9.63 1.01 25.09
C ILE A 256 -10.61 1.90 25.86
N HIS A 257 -10.96 1.45 27.06
CA HIS A 257 -11.84 2.14 27.99
C HIS A 257 -11.01 2.91 29.01
N SER A 258 -11.20 4.23 29.08
CA SER A 258 -10.65 5.06 30.15
C SER A 258 -11.55 4.99 31.40
N ASN A 259 -10.96 5.19 32.58
CA ASN A 259 -11.72 5.37 33.83
C ASN A 259 -12.63 6.63 33.79
N GLU A 260 -12.38 7.54 32.85
CA GLU A 260 -13.19 8.75 32.61
C GLU A 260 -14.38 8.49 31.66
N GLY A 261 -14.59 7.25 31.22
CA GLY A 261 -15.70 6.86 30.35
C GLY A 261 -15.45 7.06 28.85
N GLU A 262 -14.27 7.57 28.45
CA GLU A 262 -13.89 7.64 27.04
C GLU A 262 -13.60 6.24 26.46
N ILE A 263 -14.16 5.98 25.27
CA ILE A 263 -13.92 4.75 24.51
C ILE A 263 -13.19 5.13 23.22
N LYS A 264 -11.94 4.69 23.08
CA LYS A 264 -11.15 4.86 21.84
C LYS A 264 -11.06 3.53 21.10
N ASN A 265 -11.44 3.54 19.83
CA ASN A 265 -11.44 2.37 18.96
C ASN A 265 -10.26 2.42 17.98
N TYR A 266 -9.49 1.36 17.91
CA TYR A 266 -8.35 1.22 17.01
C TYR A 266 -8.50 -0.07 16.18
N GLU A 267 -8.10 -0.04 14.91
CA GLU A 267 -8.22 -1.17 14.00
C GLU A 267 -6.83 -1.52 13.43
N PHE A 268 -6.47 -2.80 13.46
CA PHE A 268 -5.16 -3.32 13.05
C PHE A 268 -5.34 -4.45 12.02
N GLN A 269 -4.38 -4.60 11.12
CA GLN A 269 -4.45 -5.63 10.07
C GLN A 269 -3.99 -7.00 10.59
N ASN A 270 -3.22 -7.03 11.67
CA ASN A 270 -2.70 -8.26 12.27
C ASN A 270 -2.40 -8.10 13.78
N LEU A 271 -2.17 -9.24 14.44
CA LEU A 271 -1.93 -9.32 15.90
C LEU A 271 -0.63 -8.64 16.34
N ASN A 272 0.41 -8.67 15.51
CA ASN A 272 1.70 -8.07 15.86
C ASN A 272 1.60 -6.55 15.94
N GLU A 273 0.88 -5.92 15.01
CA GLU A 273 0.61 -4.47 15.02
C GLU A 273 -0.20 -4.07 16.25
N ALA A 274 -1.28 -4.80 16.56
CA ALA A 274 -2.10 -4.54 17.74
C ALA A 274 -1.29 -4.67 19.04
N GLN A 275 -0.44 -5.70 19.15
CA GLN A 275 0.42 -5.90 20.33
C GLN A 275 1.50 -4.83 20.45
N LYS A 276 2.12 -4.42 19.34
CA LYS A 276 3.11 -3.33 19.34
C LYS A 276 2.47 -2.02 19.79
N PHE A 277 1.29 -1.69 19.24
CA PHE A 277 0.51 -0.53 19.65
C PHE A 277 0.19 -0.55 21.15
N LEU A 278 -0.29 -1.67 21.69
CA LEU A 278 -0.64 -1.78 23.11
C LEU A 278 0.56 -1.62 24.06
N ARG A 279 1.78 -1.92 23.62
CA ARG A 279 3.00 -1.71 24.42
C ARG A 279 3.44 -0.24 24.45
N GLU A 280 3.20 0.48 23.36
CA GLU A 280 3.57 1.89 23.19
C GLU A 280 2.45 2.84 23.66
N PHE A 281 1.22 2.34 23.77
CA PHE A 281 0.05 3.15 24.10
C PHE A 281 0.11 3.68 25.53
N SER A 282 0.07 5.01 25.65
CA SER A 282 -0.16 5.69 26.93
C SER A 282 -1.21 6.78 26.75
N PHE A 283 -2.17 6.87 27.69
CA PHE A 283 -3.23 7.88 27.63
C PHE A 283 -2.68 9.32 27.67
N LYS A 284 -1.55 9.53 28.37
CA LYS A 284 -0.90 10.85 28.48
C LYS A 284 -0.40 11.39 27.14
N LYS A 285 0.06 10.55 26.22
CA LYS A 285 0.53 10.95 24.89
C LYS A 285 -0.61 11.30 23.91
N SER A 286 -1.87 11.22 24.35
CA SER A 286 -3.06 11.48 23.53
C SER A 286 -3.88 12.70 23.96
N ILE A 287 -3.37 13.46 24.95
CA ILE A 287 -4.03 14.64 25.55
C ILE A 287 -3.28 15.94 25.22
N GLU A 288 -2.11 15.88 24.59
CA GLU A 288 -1.46 17.04 23.94
C GLU A 288 -1.67 16.97 22.43
#